data_AF-A0A4R9ILB5-F1
#
_entry.id   AF-A0A4R9ILB5-F1
#
_cell.length_a   1.000
_cell.length_b   1.000
_cell.length_c   1.000
_cell.angle_alpha   90.00
_cell.angle_beta   90.00
_cell.angle_gamma   90.00
#
_symmetry.space_group_name_H-M   'P 1'
#
loop_
_entity.id
_entity.type
_entity.pdbx_description
1 polymer ?
#
loop_
_entity_poly.entity_id
_entity_poly.type
_entity_poly.pdbx_seq_one_letter_code
_entity_poly.pdbx_strand_id
1 'polypeptide(L)'
;MALLLLTQASCQSLTSRSGTQGQPTSVSLVRYTQARRIQLNYTKDTKRIKSWIEEYLIPKYPELVQPMIDAYDAFDHYRYGGYKDHELLEKITLVATSHRGPLYENGTDLLAHLTQFSEKACEKVIEMSKSSKSHVRFNSILSVDKDSPLALKLNLFKIVLNDKSKRVKSKAWDWIERIKFKEILPDMYNSLINEKDEELKKSGLFSYYLLKDGFYLREGSSSESKELTVVIKSGLSSRTLTLDECKSPILEKIIKEIQNNN
;
A
#
# COMPACT_ATOMS: atom_id res chain seq x y z
N MET A 1 -32.16 -38.23 -38.55
CA MET A 1 -31.22 -39.35 -38.32
C MET A 1 -29.88 -38.72 -37.96
N ALA A 2 -29.26 -38.88 -36.79
CA ALA A 2 -29.43 -39.85 -35.71
C ALA A 2 -29.33 -39.16 -34.34
N LEU A 3 -30.11 -39.65 -33.38
CA LEU A 3 -30.00 -39.40 -31.95
C LEU A 3 -28.77 -40.12 -31.38
N LEU A 4 -28.10 -39.53 -30.38
CA LEU A 4 -27.25 -40.27 -29.44
C LEU A 4 -27.52 -39.81 -28.02
N LEU A 5 -27.88 -40.79 -27.20
CA LEU A 5 -28.35 -40.75 -25.83
C LEU A 5 -27.20 -40.91 -24.82
N LEU A 6 -27.36 -40.20 -23.69
CA LEU A 6 -27.06 -40.54 -22.28
C LEU A 6 -25.95 -41.55 -21.96
N THR A 7 -25.05 -41.14 -21.04
CA THR A 7 -24.74 -41.96 -19.85
C THR A 7 -24.60 -41.07 -18.61
N GLN A 8 -25.38 -41.38 -17.58
CA GLN A 8 -25.26 -40.87 -16.22
C GLN A 8 -24.31 -41.78 -15.44
N ALA A 9 -23.40 -41.21 -14.65
CA ALA A 9 -22.63 -41.94 -13.65
C ALA A 9 -23.23 -41.67 -12.26
N SER A 10 -23.74 -42.72 -11.61
CA SER A 10 -24.17 -42.72 -10.22
C SER A 10 -22.95 -42.99 -9.32
N CYS A 11 -22.66 -42.08 -8.41
CA CYS A 11 -21.71 -42.31 -7.33
C CYS A 11 -22.48 -42.64 -6.04
N GLN A 12 -22.54 -43.93 -5.71
CA GLN A 12 -22.85 -44.38 -4.36
C GLN A 12 -21.58 -44.28 -3.51
N SER A 13 -21.62 -43.54 -2.41
CA SER A 13 -20.58 -43.59 -1.38
C SER A 13 -21.13 -44.20 -0.11
N LEU A 14 -20.42 -45.23 0.32
CA LEU A 14 -20.65 -46.13 1.43
C LEU A 14 -20.75 -45.41 2.78
N THR A 15 -21.65 -45.93 3.60
CA THR A 15 -21.74 -45.71 5.05
C THR A 15 -20.58 -46.40 5.77
N SER A 16 -19.99 -45.73 6.75
CA SER A 16 -19.21 -46.36 7.82
C SER A 16 -19.32 -45.53 9.09
N ARG A 17 -19.97 -46.12 10.09
CA ARG A 17 -20.03 -45.63 11.47
C ARG A 17 -18.82 -46.16 12.24
N SER A 18 -18.33 -45.34 13.17
CA SER A 18 -18.28 -45.61 14.63
C SER A 18 -16.99 -45.14 15.31
N GLY A 19 -17.19 -44.42 16.41
CA GLY A 19 -16.43 -44.64 17.64
C GLY A 19 -15.04 -44.04 17.73
N THR A 20 -14.94 -42.83 18.27
CA THR A 20 -13.95 -42.50 19.32
C THR A 20 -14.44 -41.27 20.08
N GLN A 21 -14.97 -41.49 21.28
CA GLN A 21 -15.14 -40.44 22.28
C GLN A 21 -13.75 -40.00 22.73
N GLY A 22 -13.22 -38.96 22.08
CA GLY A 22 -12.06 -38.23 22.56
C GLY A 22 -12.47 -37.30 23.70
N GLN A 23 -11.93 -37.56 24.88
CA GLN A 23 -11.99 -36.69 26.06
C GLN A 23 -11.69 -35.22 25.67
N PRO A 24 -12.40 -34.22 26.23
CA PRO A 24 -12.00 -32.83 26.06
C PRO A 24 -10.71 -32.61 26.86
N THR A 25 -9.57 -32.67 26.19
CA THR A 25 -8.35 -32.10 26.76
C THR A 25 -8.53 -30.59 26.76
N SER A 26 -8.80 -30.07 27.96
CA SER A 26 -8.76 -28.65 28.27
C SER A 26 -7.34 -28.13 28.01
N VAL A 27 -7.10 -27.64 26.80
CA VAL A 27 -5.86 -26.96 26.41
C VAL A 27 -6.19 -25.54 25.95
N SER A 28 -6.85 -24.76 26.81
CA SER A 28 -7.24 -23.38 26.45
C SER A 28 -6.91 -22.32 27.50
N LEU A 29 -6.07 -22.59 28.51
CA LEU A 29 -5.83 -21.59 29.56
C LEU A 29 -4.40 -21.42 30.08
N VAL A 30 -3.37 -21.97 29.42
CA VAL A 30 -1.97 -21.84 29.91
C VAL A 30 -1.05 -21.06 28.96
N ARG A 31 -1.51 -20.62 27.77
CA ARG A 31 -0.65 -19.88 26.81
C ARG A 31 -0.76 -18.34 26.86
N TYR A 32 -1.57 -17.76 27.74
CA TYR A 32 -1.71 -16.29 27.83
C TYR A 32 -1.00 -15.65 29.02
N THR A 33 -0.45 -16.42 29.97
CA THR A 33 0.24 -15.85 31.14
C THR A 33 1.71 -15.54 30.89
N GLN A 34 2.24 -15.87 29.71
CA GLN A 34 3.62 -15.53 29.32
C GLN A 34 3.68 -14.37 28.32
N ALA A 35 2.69 -13.45 28.38
CA ALA A 35 2.89 -12.08 27.94
C ALA A 35 3.93 -11.44 28.87
N ARG A 36 5.22 -11.64 28.54
CA ARG A 36 6.34 -10.91 29.12
C ARG A 36 5.92 -9.44 29.17
N ARG A 37 6.01 -8.83 30.37
CA ARG A 37 6.05 -7.37 30.50
C ARG A 37 7.24 -6.88 29.69
N ILE A 38 7.02 -6.56 28.43
CA ILE A 38 8.02 -5.91 27.58
C ILE A 38 8.11 -4.48 28.10
N GLN A 39 9.21 -4.21 28.81
CA GLN A 39 9.57 -2.87 29.24
C GLN A 39 10.15 -2.14 28.02
N LEU A 40 9.26 -1.54 27.21
CA LEU A 40 9.67 -0.58 26.19
C LEU A 40 10.08 0.71 26.91
N ASN A 41 11.23 1.30 26.59
CA ASN A 41 11.58 2.63 27.12
C ASN A 41 10.75 3.69 26.36
N TYR A 42 9.72 4.22 27.03
CA TYR A 42 8.57 4.87 26.38
C TYR A 42 8.83 6.32 25.91
N THR A 43 8.77 6.55 24.59
CA THR A 43 8.42 7.87 24.02
C THR A 43 6.89 7.97 23.87
N LYS A 44 6.35 9.15 23.51
CA LYS A 44 4.90 9.37 23.33
C LYS A 44 4.29 8.39 22.31
N ASP A 45 5.05 8.00 21.29
CA ASP A 45 4.62 7.05 20.26
C ASP A 45 4.45 5.63 20.82
N THR A 46 5.27 5.25 21.79
CA THR A 46 5.24 3.93 22.42
C THR A 46 3.92 3.67 23.16
N LYS A 47 3.30 4.69 23.77
CA LYS A 47 1.98 4.54 24.42
C LYS A 47 0.88 4.22 23.42
N ARG A 48 0.88 4.92 22.27
CA ARG A 48 -0.11 4.69 21.20
C ARG A 48 0.04 3.29 20.60
N ILE A 49 1.27 2.86 20.31
CA ILE A 49 1.54 1.53 19.78
C ILE A 49 1.10 0.46 20.78
N LYS A 50 1.41 0.63 22.06
CA LYS A 50 0.99 -0.30 23.11
C LYS A 50 -0.53 -0.41 23.21
N SER A 51 -1.25 0.71 23.27
CA SER A 51 -2.73 0.69 23.27
C SER A 51 -3.28 0.00 22.02
N TRP A 52 -2.71 0.26 20.84
CA TRP A 52 -3.14 -0.42 19.61
C TRP A 52 -2.89 -1.94 19.67
N ILE A 53 -1.74 -2.39 20.18
CA ILE A 53 -1.46 -3.82 20.34
C ILE A 53 -2.44 -4.45 21.34
N GLU A 54 -2.66 -3.83 22.50
CA GLU A 54 -3.52 -4.34 23.57
C GLU A 54 -5.01 -4.35 23.19
N GLU A 55 -5.50 -3.27 22.59
CA GLU A 55 -6.93 -3.08 22.32
C GLU A 55 -7.36 -3.66 20.96
N TYR A 56 -6.45 -3.76 19.98
CA TYR A 56 -6.79 -4.22 18.63
C TYR A 56 -6.05 -5.49 18.21
N LEU A 57 -4.72 -5.54 18.32
CA LEU A 57 -3.94 -6.64 17.74
C LEU A 57 -4.10 -7.95 18.53
N ILE A 58 -3.98 -7.90 19.86
CA ILE A 58 -4.12 -9.08 20.73
C ILE A 58 -5.50 -9.75 20.57
N PRO A 59 -6.64 -9.02 20.61
CA PRO A 59 -7.95 -9.67 20.50
C PRO A 59 -8.24 -10.27 19.12
N LYS A 60 -7.69 -9.70 18.04
CA LYS A 60 -8.03 -10.09 16.66
C LYS A 60 -7.00 -11.00 16.01
N TYR A 61 -5.72 -10.80 16.32
CA TYR A 61 -4.59 -11.43 15.65
C TYR A 61 -3.43 -11.71 16.64
N PRO A 62 -3.67 -12.52 17.68
CA PRO A 62 -2.67 -12.78 18.72
C PRO A 62 -1.35 -13.36 18.16
N GLU A 63 -1.40 -14.06 17.03
CA GLU A 63 -0.22 -14.59 16.34
C GLU A 63 0.69 -13.53 15.73
N LEU A 64 0.17 -12.32 15.49
CA LEU A 64 0.93 -11.21 14.88
C LEU A 64 1.60 -10.31 15.93
N VAL A 65 1.30 -10.50 17.20
CA VAL A 65 1.76 -9.65 18.30
C VAL A 65 3.29 -9.72 18.44
N GLN A 66 3.85 -10.93 18.51
CA GLN A 66 5.30 -11.07 18.70
C GLN A 66 6.12 -10.51 17.51
N PRO A 67 5.81 -10.84 16.25
CA PRO A 67 6.51 -10.23 15.11
C PRO A 67 6.46 -8.69 15.12
N MET A 68 5.32 -8.12 15.52
CA MET A 68 5.17 -6.67 15.59
C MET A 68 6.04 -6.04 16.68
N ILE A 69 6.05 -6.65 17.87
CA ILE A 69 6.90 -6.22 18.99
C ILE A 69 8.36 -6.31 18.59
N ASP A 70 8.78 -7.43 18.00
CA ASP A 70 10.16 -7.63 17.56
C ASP A 70 10.58 -6.58 16.51
N ALA A 71 9.68 -6.17 15.62
CA ALA A 71 9.96 -5.14 14.62
C ALA A 71 10.09 -3.75 15.24
N TYR A 72 9.25 -3.39 16.22
CA TYR A 72 9.37 -2.11 16.94
C TYR A 72 10.64 -2.06 17.78
N ASP A 73 10.94 -3.12 18.53
CA ASP A 73 12.18 -3.24 19.29
C ASP A 73 13.38 -3.14 18.35
N ALA A 74 13.34 -3.83 17.21
CA ALA A 74 14.41 -3.78 16.22
C ALA A 74 14.56 -2.37 15.62
N PHE A 75 13.46 -1.66 15.36
CA PHE A 75 13.50 -0.30 14.84
C PHE A 75 14.17 0.66 15.81
N ASP A 76 13.80 0.62 17.09
CA ASP A 76 14.41 1.48 18.12
C ASP A 76 15.91 1.18 18.24
N HIS A 77 16.29 -0.09 18.36
CA HIS A 77 17.71 -0.48 18.45
C HIS A 77 18.49 -0.14 17.18
N TYR A 78 17.92 -0.33 15.99
CA TYR A 78 18.58 -0.03 14.73
C TYR A 78 18.82 1.48 14.58
N ARG A 79 17.83 2.29 14.96
CA ARG A 79 17.91 3.76 14.93
C ARG A 79 18.94 4.31 15.90
N TYR A 80 18.94 3.84 17.16
CA TYR A 80 19.87 4.34 18.17
C TYR A 80 21.26 3.69 18.12
N GLY A 81 21.37 2.51 17.51
CA GLY A 81 22.62 1.79 17.28
C GLY A 81 23.42 2.28 16.06
N GLY A 82 22.97 3.35 15.39
CA GLY A 82 23.67 3.92 14.24
C GLY A 82 23.52 3.13 12.94
N TYR A 83 22.42 2.38 12.78
CA TYR A 83 22.01 1.76 11.51
C TYR A 83 22.93 0.67 10.94
N LYS A 84 23.68 -0.04 11.80
CA LYS A 84 24.67 -1.04 11.35
C LYS A 84 24.20 -2.50 11.47
N ASP A 85 23.18 -2.77 12.28
CA ASP A 85 22.78 -4.14 12.58
C ASP A 85 21.82 -4.71 11.53
N HIS A 86 22.34 -5.62 10.71
CA HIS A 86 21.56 -6.29 9.66
C HIS A 86 20.43 -7.15 10.21
N GLU A 87 20.61 -7.82 11.36
CA GLU A 87 19.58 -8.71 11.91
C GLU A 87 18.34 -7.91 12.34
N LEU A 88 18.54 -6.72 12.90
CA LEU A 88 17.45 -5.82 13.26
C LEU A 88 16.68 -5.34 12.02
N LEU A 89 17.38 -4.97 10.95
CA LEU A 89 16.74 -4.57 9.71
C LEU A 89 15.91 -5.71 9.07
N GLU A 90 16.36 -6.96 9.19
CA GLU A 90 15.60 -8.12 8.71
C GLU A 90 14.28 -8.31 9.48
N LYS A 91 14.26 -8.08 10.80
CA LYS A 91 13.01 -8.16 11.60
C LYS A 91 11.97 -7.14 11.13
N ILE A 92 12.40 -5.93 10.81
CA ILE A 92 11.53 -4.87 10.26
C ILE A 92 11.06 -5.25 8.86
N THR A 93 11.98 -5.72 8.02
CA THR A 93 11.69 -6.13 6.63
C THR A 93 10.72 -7.33 6.58
N LEU A 94 10.83 -8.27 7.51
CA LEU A 94 9.92 -9.41 7.63
C LEU A 94 8.46 -8.96 7.82
N VAL A 95 8.24 -7.95 8.67
CA VAL A 95 6.91 -7.39 8.92
C VAL A 95 6.44 -6.57 7.71
N ALA A 96 7.31 -5.75 7.11
CA ALA A 96 7.01 -4.95 5.92
C ALA A 96 6.65 -5.79 4.68
N THR A 97 7.21 -7.00 4.56
CA THR A 97 6.95 -7.91 3.42
C THR A 97 5.74 -8.83 3.63
N SER A 98 5.07 -8.72 4.78
CA SER A 98 3.92 -9.56 5.10
C SER A 98 2.72 -9.29 4.17
N HIS A 99 1.88 -10.32 3.98
CA HIS A 99 0.57 -10.17 3.34
C HIS A 99 -0.55 -9.80 4.33
N ARG A 100 -0.24 -9.78 5.64
CA ARG A 100 -1.20 -9.45 6.71
C ARG A 100 -1.23 -7.94 6.91
N GLY A 101 -2.41 -7.33 6.76
CA GLY A 101 -2.67 -5.88 6.91
C GLY A 101 -1.93 -5.25 8.09
N PRO A 102 -2.21 -5.69 9.33
CA PRO A 102 -1.60 -5.11 10.52
C PRO A 102 -0.06 -5.14 10.51
N LEU A 103 0.54 -6.17 9.90
CA LEU A 103 1.98 -6.27 9.81
C LEU A 103 2.52 -5.29 8.77
N TYR A 104 2.11 -5.41 7.50
CA TYR A 104 2.77 -4.62 6.46
C TYR A 104 2.52 -3.12 6.64
N GLU A 105 1.35 -2.68 7.09
CA GLU A 105 1.06 -1.25 7.24
C GLU A 105 2.05 -0.59 8.20
N ASN A 106 2.32 -1.22 9.34
CA ASN A 106 3.31 -0.71 10.30
C ASN A 106 4.74 -0.95 9.80
N GLY A 107 5.03 -2.13 9.23
CA GLY A 107 6.38 -2.46 8.77
C GLY A 107 6.86 -1.55 7.64
N THR A 108 5.98 -1.20 6.69
CA THR A 108 6.32 -0.27 5.60
C THR A 108 6.54 1.13 6.12
N ASP A 109 5.78 1.59 7.12
CA ASP A 109 5.99 2.90 7.76
C ASP A 109 7.33 2.96 8.51
N LEU A 110 7.68 1.92 9.26
CA LEU A 110 8.99 1.80 9.92
C LEU A 110 10.12 1.83 8.89
N LEU A 111 9.99 1.06 7.80
CA LEU A 111 11.01 0.99 6.77
C LEU A 111 11.14 2.32 6.01
N ALA A 112 10.02 3.00 5.70
CA ALA A 112 10.02 4.32 5.09
C ALA A 112 10.84 5.32 5.92
N HIS A 113 10.63 5.35 7.24
CA HIS A 113 11.42 6.21 8.12
C HIS A 113 12.92 5.88 8.07
N LEU A 114 13.29 4.60 8.04
CA LEU A 114 14.69 4.18 7.97
C LEU A 114 15.36 4.53 6.63
N THR A 115 14.61 4.58 5.52
CA THR A 115 15.20 4.94 4.22
C THR A 115 15.78 6.36 4.20
N GLN A 116 15.34 7.24 5.10
CA GLN A 116 15.87 8.61 5.22
C GLN A 116 17.32 8.64 5.73
N PHE A 117 17.76 7.60 6.44
CA PHE A 117 19.05 7.59 7.15
C PHE A 117 19.93 6.35 6.89
N SER A 118 19.37 5.29 6.30
CA SER A 118 20.07 4.03 6.07
C SER A 118 20.05 3.62 4.61
N GLU A 119 21.24 3.55 4.00
CA GLU A 119 21.44 2.99 2.66
C GLU A 119 21.00 1.52 2.61
N LYS A 120 21.23 0.74 3.68
CA LYS A 120 20.78 -0.65 3.77
C LYS A 120 19.26 -0.78 3.76
N ALA A 121 18.54 0.15 4.40
CA ALA A 121 17.08 0.19 4.28
C ALA A 121 16.65 0.50 2.84
N CYS A 122 17.34 1.42 2.15
CA CYS A 122 17.11 1.71 0.73
C CYS A 122 17.32 0.46 -0.15
N GLU A 123 18.42 -0.27 0.07
CA GLU A 123 18.72 -1.53 -0.63
C GLU A 123 17.57 -2.55 -0.44
N LYS A 124 17.05 -2.69 0.79
CA LYS A 124 15.93 -3.59 1.08
C LYS A 124 14.65 -3.22 0.36
N VAL A 125 14.32 -1.93 0.27
CA VAL A 125 13.16 -1.49 -0.50
C VAL A 125 13.31 -1.83 -1.99
N ILE A 126 14.50 -1.67 -2.56
CA ILE A 126 14.78 -2.06 -3.96
C ILE A 126 14.78 -3.59 -4.14
N GLU A 127 15.21 -4.36 -3.15
CA GLU A 127 15.09 -5.83 -3.15
C GLU A 127 13.61 -6.24 -3.18
N MET A 128 12.79 -5.65 -2.30
CA MET A 128 11.35 -5.89 -2.22
C MET A 128 10.65 -5.59 -3.55
N SER A 129 11.04 -4.51 -4.26
CA SER A 129 10.44 -4.12 -5.53
C SER A 129 10.71 -5.12 -6.67
N LYS A 130 11.67 -6.03 -6.49
CA LYS A 130 12.02 -7.09 -7.46
C LYS A 130 11.44 -8.46 -7.07
N SER A 131 10.72 -8.55 -5.95
CA SER A 131 10.15 -9.80 -5.46
C SER A 131 9.21 -10.47 -6.48
N SER A 132 9.22 -11.80 -6.52
CA SER A 132 8.26 -12.57 -7.33
C SER A 132 6.81 -12.36 -6.86
N LYS A 133 6.61 -12.02 -5.57
CA LYS A 133 5.30 -11.81 -4.94
C LYS A 133 4.80 -10.38 -5.15
N SER A 134 3.62 -10.22 -5.75
CA SER A 134 3.05 -8.91 -6.05
C SER A 134 2.75 -8.05 -4.81
N HIS A 135 2.32 -8.65 -3.70
CA HIS A 135 2.09 -7.90 -2.46
C HIS A 135 3.40 -7.34 -1.88
N VAL A 136 4.53 -8.04 -2.00
CA VAL A 136 5.82 -7.51 -1.56
C VAL A 136 6.25 -6.30 -2.39
N ARG A 137 6.07 -6.35 -3.71
CA ARG A 137 6.31 -5.21 -4.61
C ARG A 137 5.34 -4.04 -4.38
N PHE A 138 4.10 -4.33 -4.01
CA PHE A 138 3.15 -3.31 -3.56
C PHE A 138 3.64 -2.66 -2.26
N ASN A 139 4.09 -3.44 -1.30
CA ASN A 139 4.60 -2.94 -0.02
C ASN A 139 5.88 -2.12 -0.19
N SER A 140 6.75 -2.44 -1.16
CA SER A 140 7.94 -1.59 -1.42
C SER A 140 7.58 -0.16 -1.81
N ILE A 141 6.42 0.06 -2.45
CA ILE A 141 5.93 1.40 -2.76
C ILE A 141 5.59 2.16 -1.47
N LEU A 142 4.96 1.48 -0.52
CA LEU A 142 4.58 2.03 0.77
C LEU A 142 5.78 2.33 1.68
N SER A 143 6.91 1.63 1.48
CA SER A 143 8.15 1.81 2.24
C SER A 143 8.99 3.02 1.81
N VAL A 144 8.39 3.99 1.14
CA VAL A 144 9.05 5.22 0.67
C VAL A 144 8.12 6.40 0.92
N ASP A 145 8.65 7.50 1.44
CA ASP A 145 7.91 8.72 1.68
C ASP A 145 8.50 9.91 0.90
N LYS A 146 7.99 11.12 1.18
CA LYS A 146 8.47 12.36 0.54
C LYS A 146 9.94 12.68 0.89
N ASP A 147 10.38 12.28 2.08
CA ASP A 147 11.69 12.60 2.67
C ASP A 147 12.74 11.52 2.34
N SER A 148 12.32 10.36 1.80
CA SER A 148 13.21 9.34 1.25
C SER A 148 14.17 9.91 0.19
N PRO A 149 15.41 9.37 0.08
CA PRO A 149 16.40 9.84 -0.88
C PRO A 149 15.90 9.83 -2.33
N LEU A 150 16.23 10.88 -3.10
CA LEU A 150 15.86 11.01 -4.51
C LEU A 150 16.27 9.78 -5.34
N ALA A 151 17.49 9.29 -5.14
CA ALA A 151 18.01 8.12 -5.85
C ALA A 151 17.18 6.86 -5.60
N LEU A 152 16.74 6.63 -4.34
CA LEU A 152 15.84 5.53 -4.00
C LEU A 152 14.51 5.68 -4.74
N LYS A 153 13.87 6.86 -4.66
CA LYS A 153 12.57 7.13 -5.31
C LYS A 153 12.64 6.89 -6.81
N LEU A 154 13.64 7.45 -7.50
CA LEU A 154 13.83 7.25 -8.94
C LEU A 154 13.99 5.77 -9.31
N ASN A 155 14.86 5.05 -8.60
CA ASN A 155 15.13 3.65 -8.88
C ASN A 155 13.89 2.77 -8.64
N LEU A 156 13.20 2.98 -7.52
CA LEU A 156 11.99 2.24 -7.18
C LEU A 156 10.89 2.47 -8.22
N PHE A 157 10.55 3.73 -8.50
CA PHE A 157 9.40 4.04 -9.34
C PHE A 157 9.63 3.65 -10.81
N LYS A 158 10.85 3.74 -11.33
CA LYS A 158 11.17 3.20 -12.67
C LYS A 158 10.87 1.70 -12.79
N ILE A 159 11.07 0.94 -11.71
CA ILE A 159 10.75 -0.49 -11.66
C ILE A 159 9.22 -0.68 -11.59
N VAL A 160 8.56 -0.09 -10.59
CA VAL A 160 7.15 -0.40 -10.30
C VAL A 160 6.14 0.24 -11.28
N LEU A 161 6.51 1.30 -11.99
CA LEU A 161 5.70 1.87 -13.07
C LEU A 161 5.54 0.91 -14.26
N ASN A 162 6.48 -0.02 -14.42
CA ASN A 162 6.47 -1.02 -15.49
C ASN A 162 6.09 -2.42 -14.95
N ASP A 163 5.47 -2.49 -13.76
CA ASP A 163 5.12 -3.76 -13.13
C ASP A 163 4.05 -4.52 -13.93
N LYS A 164 4.18 -5.85 -13.99
CA LYS A 164 3.17 -6.73 -14.60
C LYS A 164 1.83 -6.74 -13.87
N SER A 165 1.80 -6.37 -12.58
CA SER A 165 0.59 -6.36 -11.77
C SER A 165 -0.13 -5.01 -11.85
N LYS A 166 -1.39 -5.03 -12.28
CA LYS A 166 -2.28 -3.85 -12.29
C LYS A 166 -2.34 -3.16 -10.93
N ARG A 167 -2.42 -3.95 -9.86
CA ARG A 167 -2.46 -3.45 -8.46
C ARG A 167 -1.18 -2.70 -8.08
N VAL A 168 -0.01 -3.18 -8.51
CA VAL A 168 1.27 -2.51 -8.22
C VAL A 168 1.39 -1.21 -9.00
N LYS A 169 1.06 -1.22 -10.30
CA LYS A 169 1.08 0.00 -11.15
C LYS A 169 0.12 1.09 -10.64
N SER A 170 -1.13 0.72 -10.36
CA SER A 170 -2.12 1.65 -9.80
C SER A 170 -1.61 2.28 -8.50
N LYS A 171 -1.01 1.47 -7.62
CA LYS A 171 -0.45 1.98 -6.38
C LYS A 171 0.75 2.89 -6.60
N ALA A 172 1.61 2.59 -7.58
CA ALA A 172 2.75 3.43 -7.90
C ALA A 172 2.28 4.83 -8.31
N TRP A 173 1.27 4.94 -9.18
CA TRP A 173 0.73 6.23 -9.62
C TRP A 173 0.09 7.03 -8.48
N ASP A 174 -0.78 6.39 -7.70
CA ASP A 174 -1.39 6.97 -6.49
C ASP A 174 -0.33 7.48 -5.52
N TRP A 175 0.70 6.67 -5.26
CA TRP A 175 1.71 7.02 -4.28
C TRP A 175 2.63 8.14 -4.77
N ILE A 176 3.02 8.13 -6.06
CA ILE A 176 3.80 9.20 -6.70
C ILE A 176 3.09 10.55 -6.59
N GLU A 177 1.77 10.58 -6.83
CA GLU A 177 0.94 11.78 -6.66
C GLU A 177 0.92 12.21 -5.19
N ARG A 178 0.64 11.28 -4.27
CA ARG A 178 0.56 11.53 -2.83
C ARG A 178 1.85 12.13 -2.24
N ILE A 179 3.02 11.64 -2.64
CA ILE A 179 4.32 12.17 -2.19
C ILE A 179 4.82 13.34 -3.06
N LYS A 180 4.04 13.77 -4.06
CA LYS A 180 4.32 14.88 -4.97
C LYS A 180 5.65 14.76 -5.73
N PHE A 181 5.99 13.55 -6.18
CA PHE A 181 7.29 13.26 -6.78
C PHE A 181 7.34 13.60 -8.28
N LYS A 182 7.60 14.86 -8.63
CA LYS A 182 7.51 15.37 -10.02
C LYS A 182 8.64 14.90 -10.94
N GLU A 183 9.78 14.50 -10.39
CA GLU A 183 10.96 14.08 -11.16
C GLU A 183 10.71 12.82 -11.99
N ILE A 184 9.69 12.03 -11.63
CA ILE A 184 9.32 10.78 -12.33
C ILE A 184 8.30 11.00 -13.46
N LEU A 185 7.82 12.23 -13.70
CA LEU A 185 6.76 12.50 -14.68
C LEU A 185 7.06 11.93 -16.09
N PRO A 186 8.29 12.02 -16.64
CA PRO A 186 8.59 11.40 -17.94
C PRO A 186 8.41 9.88 -17.94
N ASP A 187 8.92 9.19 -16.92
CA ASP A 187 8.78 7.74 -16.78
C ASP A 187 7.31 7.33 -16.57
N MET A 188 6.56 8.12 -15.78
CA MET A 188 5.13 7.91 -15.54
C MET A 188 4.32 8.05 -16.84
N TYR A 189 4.58 9.10 -17.64
CA TYR A 189 3.92 9.30 -18.91
C TYR A 189 4.21 8.17 -19.92
N ASN A 190 5.46 7.73 -19.99
CA ASN A 190 5.86 6.60 -20.83
C ASN A 190 5.15 5.31 -20.42
N SER A 191 5.00 5.05 -19.11
CA SER A 191 4.21 3.92 -18.60
C SER A 191 2.75 4.01 -19.04
N LEU A 192 2.13 5.19 -18.98
CA LEU A 192 0.73 5.40 -19.37
C LEU A 192 0.46 5.24 -20.87
N ILE A 193 1.37 5.69 -21.73
CA ILE A 193 1.24 5.47 -23.18
C ILE A 193 1.20 3.97 -23.51
N ASN A 194 2.05 3.19 -22.83
CA ASN A 194 2.19 1.76 -23.05
C ASN A 194 1.15 0.92 -22.30
N GLU A 195 0.33 1.52 -21.44
CA GLU A 195 -0.75 0.83 -20.74
C GLU A 195 -1.86 0.44 -21.72
N LYS A 196 -2.19 -0.86 -21.71
CA LYS A 196 -3.24 -1.45 -22.57
C LYS A 196 -4.59 -1.54 -21.87
N ASP A 197 -4.59 -1.53 -20.54
CA ASP A 197 -5.81 -1.52 -19.76
C ASP A 197 -6.36 -0.08 -19.65
N GLU A 198 -7.48 0.18 -20.33
CA GLU A 198 -8.06 1.53 -20.43
C GLU A 198 -8.55 2.09 -19.08
N GLU A 199 -9.04 1.24 -18.17
CA GLU A 199 -9.50 1.68 -16.85
C GLU A 199 -8.31 2.10 -16.00
N LEU A 200 -7.27 1.27 -15.98
CA LEU A 200 -6.01 1.55 -15.30
C LEU A 200 -5.37 2.81 -15.90
N LYS A 201 -5.30 2.92 -17.23
CA LYS A 201 -4.78 4.10 -17.93
C LYS A 201 -5.50 5.39 -17.54
N LYS A 202 -6.84 5.37 -17.46
CA LYS A 202 -7.63 6.52 -16.98
C LYS A 202 -7.29 6.93 -15.55
N SER A 203 -7.16 5.95 -14.64
CA SER A 203 -6.74 6.19 -13.25
C SER A 203 -5.32 6.78 -13.16
N GLY A 204 -4.42 6.28 -14.00
CA GLY A 204 -3.05 6.78 -14.07
C GLY A 204 -2.95 8.19 -14.68
N LEU A 205 -3.74 8.50 -15.72
CA LEU A 205 -3.84 9.85 -16.30
C LEU A 205 -4.36 10.87 -15.29
N PHE A 206 -5.36 10.49 -14.48
CA PHE A 206 -5.84 11.30 -13.37
C PHE A 206 -4.69 11.69 -12.42
N SER A 207 -3.94 10.69 -11.93
CA SER A 207 -2.79 10.93 -11.04
C SER A 207 -1.69 11.78 -11.69
N TYR A 208 -1.39 11.52 -12.97
CA TYR A 208 -0.38 12.24 -13.73
C TYR A 208 -0.70 13.72 -13.89
N TYR A 209 -1.91 14.06 -14.32
CA TYR A 209 -2.30 15.45 -14.57
C TYR A 209 -2.49 16.22 -13.26
N LEU A 210 -3.01 15.59 -12.20
CA LEU A 210 -3.03 16.21 -10.88
C LEU A 210 -1.61 16.56 -10.39
N LEU A 211 -0.65 15.65 -10.57
CA LEU A 211 0.74 15.91 -10.18
C LEU A 211 1.42 16.97 -11.06
N LYS A 212 1.21 16.90 -12.37
CA LYS A 212 1.86 17.77 -13.36
C LYS A 212 1.28 19.18 -13.34
N ASP A 213 -0.03 19.29 -13.54
CA ASP A 213 -0.73 20.53 -13.84
C ASP A 213 -1.54 21.05 -12.64
N GLY A 214 -1.72 20.23 -11.59
CA GLY A 214 -2.52 20.59 -10.41
C GLY A 214 -4.03 20.46 -10.61
N PHE A 215 -4.47 19.97 -11.77
CA PHE A 215 -5.85 19.71 -12.09
C PHE A 215 -5.98 18.60 -13.15
N TYR A 216 -7.19 18.06 -13.29
CA TYR A 216 -7.54 17.09 -14.31
C TYR A 216 -8.94 17.36 -14.84
N LEU A 217 -9.10 17.34 -16.16
CA LEU A 217 -10.39 17.52 -16.84
C LEU A 217 -10.80 16.19 -17.48
N ARG A 218 -12.00 15.70 -17.16
CA ARG A 218 -12.58 14.49 -17.78
C ARG A 218 -13.96 14.77 -18.38
N GLU A 219 -14.44 13.84 -19.21
CA GLU A 219 -15.83 13.87 -19.68
C GLU A 219 -16.82 13.86 -18.51
N GLY A 220 -17.83 14.73 -18.58
CA GLY A 220 -18.92 14.77 -17.60
C GLY A 220 -20.00 13.73 -17.87
N SER A 221 -21.13 13.86 -17.19
CA SER A 221 -22.30 13.01 -17.38
C SER A 221 -23.05 13.28 -18.69
N SER A 222 -22.81 14.43 -19.32
CA SER A 222 -23.35 14.80 -20.63
C SER A 222 -22.22 15.13 -21.61
N SER A 223 -22.50 15.02 -22.91
CA SER A 223 -21.56 15.40 -23.98
C SER A 223 -21.20 16.89 -23.97
N GLU A 224 -21.98 17.71 -23.26
CA GLU A 224 -21.81 19.16 -23.16
C GLU A 224 -21.14 19.60 -21.85
N SER A 225 -20.73 18.64 -21.01
CA SER A 225 -20.09 18.91 -19.73
C SER A 225 -18.75 18.22 -19.59
N LYS A 226 -17.87 18.86 -18.82
CA LYS A 226 -16.63 18.28 -18.32
C LYS A 226 -16.65 18.30 -16.79
N GLU A 227 -15.92 17.38 -16.18
CA GLU A 227 -15.65 17.44 -14.75
C GLU A 227 -14.20 17.85 -14.54
N LEU A 228 -14.00 18.98 -13.86
CA LEU A 228 -12.72 19.49 -13.43
C LEU A 228 -12.46 19.05 -12.00
N THR A 229 -11.35 18.34 -11.76
CA THR A 229 -10.81 18.09 -10.42
C THR A 229 -9.55 18.94 -10.22
N VAL A 230 -9.46 19.67 -9.12
CA VAL A 230 -8.33 20.56 -8.79
C VAL A 230 -7.71 20.14 -7.46
N VAL A 231 -6.38 20.15 -7.39
CA VAL A 231 -5.64 19.98 -6.13
C VAL A 231 -5.73 21.29 -5.33
N ILE A 232 -6.26 21.18 -4.11
CA ILE A 232 -6.37 22.26 -3.13
C ILE A 232 -5.53 21.94 -1.89
N LYS A 233 -5.38 22.88 -0.96
CA LYS A 233 -4.57 22.67 0.26
C LYS A 233 -5.08 21.50 1.12
N SER A 234 -6.40 21.35 1.20
CA SER A 234 -7.07 20.33 2.02
C SER A 234 -7.32 18.99 1.29
N GLY A 235 -6.94 18.87 0.02
CA GLY A 235 -7.17 17.65 -0.78
C GLY A 235 -7.55 17.96 -2.22
N LEU A 236 -8.69 17.43 -2.66
CA LEU A 236 -9.21 17.59 -4.02
C LEU A 236 -10.58 18.26 -3.98
N SER A 237 -10.86 19.10 -4.97
CA SER A 237 -12.18 19.67 -5.21
C SER A 237 -12.60 19.42 -6.65
N SER A 238 -13.85 19.04 -6.87
CA SER A 238 -14.40 18.79 -8.21
C SER A 238 -15.54 19.76 -8.53
N ARG A 239 -15.62 20.19 -9.79
CA ARG A 239 -16.70 21.02 -10.33
C ARG A 239 -17.04 20.57 -11.75
N THR A 240 -18.34 20.51 -12.05
CA THR A 240 -18.82 20.33 -13.43
C THR A 240 -18.76 21.66 -14.17
N LEU A 241 -18.20 21.63 -15.37
CA LEU A 241 -18.03 22.77 -16.26
C LEU A 241 -18.79 22.54 -17.56
N THR A 242 -19.28 23.63 -18.15
CA THR A 242 -19.72 23.69 -19.55
C THR A 242 -18.51 23.70 -20.51
N LEU A 243 -18.75 23.40 -21.79
CA LEU A 243 -17.69 23.47 -22.81
C LEU A 243 -17.10 24.88 -22.97
N ASP A 244 -17.89 25.93 -22.74
CA ASP A 244 -17.40 27.31 -22.81
C ASP A 244 -16.50 27.67 -21.62
N GLU A 245 -16.82 27.18 -20.42
CA GLU A 245 -15.96 27.34 -19.23
C GLU A 245 -14.61 26.62 -19.36
N CYS A 246 -14.53 25.60 -20.22
CA CYS A 246 -13.29 24.86 -20.46
C CYS A 246 -12.29 25.63 -21.36
N LYS A 247 -12.69 26.73 -21.97
CA LYS A 247 -11.82 27.54 -22.83
C LYS A 247 -10.86 28.39 -21.96
N SER A 248 -9.58 28.45 -22.33
CA SER A 248 -8.67 29.46 -21.77
C SER A 248 -9.11 30.85 -22.24
N PRO A 249 -9.11 31.90 -21.40
CA PRO A 249 -8.59 31.97 -20.02
C PRO A 249 -9.60 31.67 -18.90
N ILE A 250 -10.85 31.32 -19.24
CA ILE A 250 -11.93 31.11 -18.26
C ILE A 250 -11.58 29.94 -17.33
N LEU A 251 -11.08 28.83 -17.88
CA LEU A 251 -10.66 27.66 -17.10
C LEU A 251 -9.62 28.02 -16.03
N GLU A 252 -8.61 28.81 -16.38
CA GLU A 252 -7.56 29.23 -15.45
C GLU A 252 -8.11 30.09 -14.30
N LYS A 253 -9.10 30.95 -14.60
CA LYS A 253 -9.78 31.74 -13.57
C LYS A 253 -10.54 30.84 -12.61
N ILE A 254 -11.27 29.83 -13.11
CA ILE A 254 -12.02 28.88 -12.29
C ILE A 254 -11.08 28.04 -11.42
N ILE A 255 -9.97 27.56 -11.96
CA ILE A 255 -8.95 26.81 -11.19
C ILE A 255 -8.43 27.67 -10.02
N LYS A 256 -8.06 28.92 -10.28
CA LYS A 256 -7.59 29.86 -9.25
C LYS A 256 -8.66 30.14 -8.19
N GLU A 257 -9.91 30.29 -8.60
CA GLU A 257 -11.03 30.49 -7.68
C GLU A 257 -11.18 29.29 -6.73
N ILE A 258 -11.17 28.06 -7.26
CA ILE A 258 -11.25 26.83 -6.46
C ILE A 258 -10.08 26.73 -5.48
N GLN A 259 -8.87 27.07 -5.92
CA GLN A 259 -7.65 27.04 -5.11
C GLN A 259 -7.63 28.11 -4.00
N ASN A 260 -8.26 29.26 -4.22
CA ASN A 260 -8.26 30.37 -3.24
C ASN A 260 -9.35 30.23 -2.18
N ASN A 261 -10.44 29.52 -2.48
CA ASN A 261 -11.59 29.36 -1.57
C ASN A 261 -11.42 28.20 -0.56
N ASN A 262 -10.30 27.45 -0.59
CA ASN A 262 -10.06 26.27 0.26
C ASN A 262 -8.62 26.21 0.79
#